data_AF-A0A087TPY9-F1
#
_entry.id   AF-A0A087TPY9-F1
#
_cell.length_a   1.000
_cell.length_b   1.000
_cell.length_c   1.000
_cell.angle_alpha   90.00
_cell.angle_beta   90.00
_cell.angle_gamma   90.00
#
_symmetry.space_group_name_H-M   'P 1'
#
loop_
_entity.id
_entity.type
_entity.pdbx_description
1 polymer ?
#
loop_
_entity_poly.entity_id
_entity_poly.type
_entity_poly.pdbx_seq_one_letter_code
_entity_poly.pdbx_strand_id
1 'polypeptide(L)'
;MRQSGNLIMPHTVTVRNIRSNLNVSVSEEQQHSNFLRYIKQKFKTLNECEHNIILMMDEIHLKPFYDFNGGNIVGSAYDSEFAASSAYTFRIRSLLSSYKDVAHILPIKSFSAEKLFEILRDVIVGLEKIGFKVIC
;
A
#
# COMPACT_ATOMS: atom_id res chain seq x y z
N MET A 1 -4.59 25.07 11.16
CA MET A 1 -4.29 25.72 12.46
C MET A 1 -3.00 25.13 13.04
N ARG A 2 -1.95 25.93 13.25
CA ARG A 2 -0.68 25.49 13.90
C ARG A 2 -0.75 25.61 15.42
N GLN A 3 -1.53 26.56 15.92
CA GLN A 3 -1.80 26.77 17.33
C GLN A 3 -3.32 26.90 17.50
N SER A 4 -3.87 26.15 18.45
CA SER A 4 -5.28 26.25 18.86
C SER A 4 -5.38 25.97 20.35
N GLY A 5 -5.66 26.99 21.16
CA GLY A 5 -5.84 26.89 22.61
C GLY A 5 -4.73 26.11 23.31
N ASN A 6 -4.94 24.80 23.48
CA ASN A 6 -4.07 23.88 24.23
C ASN A 6 -3.16 22.99 23.37
N LEU A 7 -3.17 23.13 22.03
CA LEU A 7 -2.38 22.29 21.13
C LEU A 7 -1.44 23.14 20.27
N ILE A 8 -0.15 22.84 20.34
CA ILE A 8 0.87 23.37 19.44
C ILE A 8 1.29 22.23 18.51
N MET A 9 0.90 22.35 17.23
CA MET A 9 1.29 21.39 16.22
C MET A 9 2.74 21.66 15.74
N PRO A 10 3.49 20.61 15.37
CA PRO A 10 4.83 20.77 14.81
C PRO A 10 4.79 21.64 13.55
N HIS A 11 5.91 22.30 13.25
CA HIS A 11 6.04 23.06 12.00
C HIS A 11 5.91 22.11 10.80
N THR A 12 5.37 22.59 9.69
CA THR A 12 5.19 21.80 8.45
C THR A 12 6.51 21.19 7.96
N VAL A 13 7.62 21.92 8.14
CA VAL A 13 8.98 21.42 7.86
C VAL A 13 9.34 20.23 8.74
N THR A 14 9.02 20.27 10.03
CA THR A 14 9.26 19.14 10.96
C THR A 14 8.48 17.90 10.51
N VAL A 15 7.20 18.06 10.13
CA VAL A 15 6.39 16.95 9.61
C VAL A 15 6.97 16.40 8.30
N ARG A 16 7.43 17.28 7.40
CA ARG A 16 8.06 16.88 6.13
C ARG A 16 9.35 16.09 6.38
N ASN A 17 10.18 16.51 7.34
CA ASN A 17 11.42 15.83 7.69
C ASN A 17 11.17 14.46 8.35
N ILE A 18 10.14 14.33 9.19
CA ILE A 18 9.74 13.03 9.74
C ILE A 18 9.27 12.10 8.61
N ARG A 19 8.46 12.62 7.68
CA ARG A 19 7.99 11.86 6.53
C ARG A 19 9.13 11.41 5.62
N SER A 20 10.13 12.26 5.35
CA SER A 20 11.26 11.89 4.47
C SER A 20 12.11 10.75 5.03
N ASN A 21 12.07 10.50 6.35
CA ASN A 21 12.75 9.36 6.97
C ASN A 21 11.95 8.05 6.84
N LEU A 22 10.66 8.13 6.50
CA LEU A 22 9.83 6.98 6.23
C LEU A 22 10.03 6.59 4.77
N ASN A 23 11.04 5.76 4.49
CA ASN A 23 11.28 5.13 3.18
C ASN A 23 10.16 4.13 2.87
N VAL A 24 8.99 4.66 2.52
CA VAL A 24 7.80 3.93 2.12
C VAL A 24 7.38 4.49 0.78
N SER A 25 7.92 3.92 -0.28
CA SER A 25 7.48 4.19 -1.65
C SER A 25 6.82 2.95 -2.26
N VAL A 26 5.86 3.20 -3.15
CA VAL A 26 5.16 2.12 -3.89
C VAL A 26 6.17 1.30 -4.71
N SER A 27 7.17 1.96 -5.29
CA SER A 27 8.25 1.31 -6.05
C SER A 27 9.12 0.40 -5.18
N GLU A 28 9.41 0.78 -3.92
CA GLU A 28 10.15 -0.08 -3.00
C GLU A 28 9.32 -1.29 -2.56
N GLU A 29 8.00 -1.14 -2.38
CA GLU A 29 7.11 -2.24 -1.97
C GLU A 29 6.92 -3.30 -3.06
N GLN A 30 7.11 -2.93 -4.33
CA GLN A 30 7.12 -3.88 -5.46
C GLN A 30 8.33 -4.81 -5.44
N GLN A 31 9.40 -4.47 -4.70
CA GLN A 31 10.56 -5.35 -4.56
C GLN A 31 10.20 -6.54 -3.67
N HIS A 32 10.64 -7.74 -4.06
CA HIS A 32 10.29 -8.98 -3.37
C HIS A 32 10.63 -8.97 -1.87
N SER A 33 11.73 -8.31 -1.47
CA SER A 33 12.15 -8.19 -0.07
C SER A 33 11.25 -7.31 0.80
N ASN A 34 10.53 -6.37 0.19
CA ASN A 34 9.66 -5.39 0.86
C ASN A 34 8.17 -5.65 0.62
N PHE A 35 7.82 -6.70 -0.13
CA PHE A 35 6.44 -7.04 -0.42
C PHE A 35 5.62 -7.22 0.87
N LEU A 36 4.46 -6.54 0.94
CA LEU A 36 3.56 -6.52 2.12
C LEU A 36 4.23 -6.05 3.43
N ARG A 37 5.36 -5.33 3.35
CA ARG A 37 6.09 -4.87 4.54
C ARG A 37 5.24 -3.96 5.43
N TYR A 38 4.45 -3.06 4.82
CA TYR A 38 3.55 -2.16 5.56
C TYR A 38 2.55 -2.96 6.40
N ILE A 39 1.80 -3.87 5.76
CA ILE A 39 0.76 -4.62 6.46
C ILE A 39 1.34 -5.61 7.48
N LYS A 40 2.54 -6.13 7.24
CA LYS A 40 3.28 -6.94 8.21
C LYS A 40 3.63 -6.16 9.48
N GLN A 41 4.01 -4.89 9.35
CA GLN A 41 4.23 -4.02 10.52
C GLN A 41 2.91 -3.71 11.21
N LYS A 42 1.86 -3.45 10.43
CA LYS A 42 0.53 -3.12 10.95
C LYS A 42 -0.09 -4.28 11.73
N PHE A 43 0.05 -5.51 11.26
CA PHE A 43 -0.43 -6.73 11.91
C PHE A 43 -0.03 -6.82 13.38
N LYS A 44 1.20 -6.41 13.73
CA LYS A 44 1.71 -6.43 15.13
C LYS A 44 0.93 -5.52 16.09
N THR A 45 0.15 -4.59 15.55
CA THR A 45 -0.64 -3.62 16.33
C THR A 45 -2.13 -3.95 16.32
N LEU A 46 -2.54 -4.97 15.58
CA LEU A 46 -3.95 -5.37 15.47
C LEU A 46 -4.33 -6.34 16.59
N ASN A 47 -5.61 -6.32 16.94
CA ASN A 47 -6.20 -7.27 17.87
C ASN A 47 -6.54 -8.58 17.14
N GLU A 48 -6.67 -9.68 17.89
CA GLU A 48 -6.97 -11.00 17.31
C GLU A 48 -8.28 -11.04 16.49
N CYS A 49 -9.30 -10.28 16.91
CA CYS A 49 -10.56 -10.15 16.19
C CYS A 49 -10.36 -9.56 14.77
N GLU A 50 -9.32 -8.77 14.57
CA GLU A 50 -9.01 -8.08 13.31
C GLU A 50 -8.22 -8.97 12.33
N HIS A 51 -7.79 -10.16 12.76
CA HIS A 51 -7.01 -11.08 11.92
C HIS A 51 -7.87 -11.83 10.88
N ASN A 52 -9.18 -11.95 11.11
CA ASN A 52 -10.12 -12.54 10.15
C ASN A 52 -10.55 -11.46 9.15
N ILE A 53 -10.09 -11.57 7.91
CA ILE A 53 -10.23 -10.52 6.89
C ILE A 53 -10.81 -11.05 5.58
N ILE A 54 -11.47 -10.17 4.84
CA ILE A 54 -11.76 -10.33 3.42
C ILE A 54 -10.75 -9.49 2.62
N LEU A 55 -10.21 -10.07 1.56
CA LEU A 55 -9.41 -9.36 0.55
C LEU A 55 -10.32 -8.85 -0.57
N MET A 56 -10.24 -7.55 -0.85
CA MET A 56 -10.97 -6.89 -1.93
C MET A 56 -9.96 -6.25 -2.88
N MET A 57 -10.25 -6.28 -4.18
CA MET A 57 -9.42 -5.66 -5.20
C MET A 57 -10.23 -4.58 -5.91
N ASP A 58 -9.59 -3.45 -6.18
CA ASP A 58 -10.21 -2.30 -6.85
C ASP A 58 -9.22 -1.66 -7.83
N GLU A 59 -9.69 -1.17 -8.97
CA GLU A 59 -8.89 -0.51 -10.00
C GLU A 59 -9.10 1.00 -9.98
N ILE A 60 -8.01 1.74 -9.78
CA ILE A 60 -8.03 3.20 -9.79
C ILE A 60 -7.37 3.68 -11.08
N HIS A 61 -8.13 4.38 -11.92
CA HIS A 61 -7.58 5.01 -13.12
C HIS A 61 -6.76 6.24 -12.75
N LEU A 62 -5.53 6.30 -13.24
CA LEU A 62 -4.57 7.37 -13.01
C LEU A 62 -4.38 8.16 -14.30
N LYS A 63 -4.18 9.48 -14.17
CA LYS A 63 -3.57 10.25 -15.26
C LYS A 63 -2.11 9.81 -15.35
N PRO A 64 -1.59 9.32 -16.49
CA PRO A 64 -0.18 8.95 -16.59
C PRO A 64 0.71 10.19 -16.47
N PHE A 65 1.64 10.18 -15.52
CA PHE A 65 2.68 11.19 -15.39
C PHE A 65 3.92 10.62 -14.69
N TYR A 66 5.06 11.25 -14.92
CA TYR A 66 6.27 11.03 -14.13
C TYR A 66 6.51 12.24 -13.24
N ASP A 67 7.12 11.99 -12.09
CA ASP A 67 7.54 13.03 -11.18
C ASP A 67 8.96 12.75 -10.67
N PHE A 68 9.66 13.80 -10.24
CA PHE A 68 11.00 13.69 -9.68
C PHE A 68 10.96 14.04 -8.20
N ASN A 69 11.04 13.03 -7.35
CA ASN A 69 10.93 13.18 -5.90
C ASN A 69 12.11 12.52 -5.20
N GLY A 70 12.82 13.30 -4.37
CA GLY A 70 13.90 12.79 -3.53
C GLY A 70 15.09 12.20 -4.29
N GLY A 71 15.37 12.66 -5.52
CA GLY A 71 16.45 12.14 -6.35
C GLY A 71 16.06 10.97 -7.26
N ASN A 72 14.81 10.50 -7.19
CA ASN A 72 14.32 9.37 -7.97
C ASN A 72 13.16 9.78 -8.89
N ILE A 73 13.07 9.12 -10.05
CA ILE A 73 11.90 9.20 -10.93
C ILE A 73 10.81 8.28 -10.36
N VAL A 74 9.61 8.80 -10.18
CA VAL A 74 8.44 8.06 -9.69
C VAL A 74 7.28 8.13 -10.70
N GLY A 75 6.33 7.22 -10.58
CA GLY A 75 5.13 7.15 -11.44
C GLY A 75 5.21 6.10 -12.56
N SER A 76 6.30 5.34 -12.63
CA SER A 76 6.40 4.19 -13.53
C SER A 76 5.43 3.08 -13.14
N ALA A 77 4.95 2.35 -14.14
CA ALA A 77 4.18 1.14 -13.96
C ALA A 77 5.08 0.00 -13.46
N TYR A 78 4.45 -1.01 -12.86
CA TYR A 78 5.13 -2.26 -12.47
C TYR A 78 5.47 -3.12 -13.69
N ASP A 79 4.60 -3.14 -14.70
CA ASP A 79 4.71 -4.00 -15.88
C ASP A 79 5.56 -3.40 -17.02
N SER A 80 5.91 -2.11 -16.94
CA SER A 80 6.66 -1.42 -17.99
C SER A 80 7.38 -0.18 -17.47
N GLU A 81 8.33 0.33 -18.26
CA GLU A 81 9.01 1.60 -17.96
C GLU A 81 8.10 2.82 -18.16
N PHE A 82 6.90 2.64 -18.72
CA PHE A 82 5.94 3.70 -18.99
C PHE A 82 5.24 4.21 -17.71
N ALA A 83 4.70 5.43 -17.77
CA ALA A 83 3.91 5.97 -16.68
C ALA A 83 2.62 5.15 -16.49
N ALA A 84 2.31 4.81 -15.24
CA ALA A 84 1.14 4.02 -14.89
C ALA A 84 -0.17 4.74 -15.29
N SER A 85 -1.10 4.00 -15.91
CA SER A 85 -2.43 4.51 -16.26
C SER A 85 -3.52 4.01 -15.33
N SER A 86 -3.27 2.93 -14.59
CA SER A 86 -4.15 2.42 -13.55
C SER A 86 -3.32 1.98 -12.35
N ALA A 87 -3.95 1.78 -11.21
CA ALA A 87 -3.37 1.07 -10.09
C ALA A 87 -4.39 0.11 -9.48
N TYR A 88 -4.00 -1.16 -9.35
CA TYR A 88 -4.76 -2.12 -8.56
C TYR A 88 -4.46 -1.91 -7.08
N THR A 89 -5.51 -1.76 -6.28
CA THR A 89 -5.41 -1.67 -4.83
C THR A 89 -5.98 -2.93 -4.19
N PHE A 90 -5.16 -3.61 -3.41
CA PHE A 90 -5.53 -4.77 -2.63
C PHE A 90 -5.88 -4.30 -1.22
N ARG A 91 -7.17 -4.25 -0.91
CA ARG A 91 -7.71 -3.76 0.36
C ARG A 91 -8.10 -4.94 1.23
N ILE A 92 -7.78 -4.85 2.51
CA ILE A 92 -8.24 -5.81 3.51
C ILE A 92 -9.31 -5.17 4.38
N ARG A 93 -10.29 -5.96 4.78
CA ARG A 93 -11.33 -5.55 5.72
C ARG A 93 -11.56 -6.66 6.73
N SER A 94 -11.55 -6.32 8.01
CA SER A 94 -11.92 -7.25 9.07
C SER A 94 -13.40 -7.60 8.99
N LEU A 95 -13.71 -8.87 9.26
CA LEU A 95 -15.08 -9.36 9.37
C LEU A 95 -15.74 -9.03 10.71
N LEU A 96 -14.94 -9.00 11.76
CA LEU A 96 -15.43 -8.90 13.15
C LEU A 96 -15.31 -7.48 13.71
N SER A 97 -14.80 -6.53 12.91
CA SER A 97 -14.62 -5.14 13.31
C SER A 97 -14.78 -4.18 12.13
N SER A 98 -14.72 -2.88 12.40
CA SER A 98 -14.70 -1.85 11.35
C SER A 98 -13.32 -1.65 10.72
N TYR A 99 -12.30 -2.44 11.10
CA TYR A 99 -10.95 -2.29 10.58
C TYR A 99 -10.92 -2.54 9.06
N LYS A 100 -10.27 -1.63 8.35
CA LYS A 100 -10.02 -1.71 6.91
C LYS A 100 -8.72 -0.99 6.59
N ASP A 101 -7.93 -1.55 5.68
CA ASP A 101 -6.67 -0.95 5.26
C ASP A 101 -6.30 -1.39 3.83
N VAL A 102 -5.31 -0.75 3.25
CA VAL A 102 -4.70 -1.15 1.97
C VAL A 102 -3.49 -2.02 2.28
N ALA A 103 -3.53 -3.27 1.81
CA ALA A 103 -2.43 -4.21 1.98
C ALA A 103 -1.33 -4.02 0.92
N HIS A 104 -1.72 -3.71 -0.32
CA HIS A 104 -0.77 -3.51 -1.41
C HIS A 104 -1.34 -2.60 -2.52
N ILE A 105 -0.48 -1.84 -3.19
CA ILE A 105 -0.84 -1.00 -4.34
C ILE A 105 0.09 -1.35 -5.51
N LEU A 106 -0.51 -1.71 -6.64
CA LEU A 106 0.19 -2.11 -7.83
C LEU A 106 -0.14 -1.15 -9.00
N PRO A 107 0.71 -0.16 -9.30
CA PRO A 107 0.57 0.69 -10.48
C PRO A 107 0.88 -0.10 -11.75
N ILE A 108 0.07 0.07 -12.79
CA ILE A 108 0.12 -0.70 -14.03
C ILE A 108 -0.15 0.17 -15.26
N LYS A 109 0.35 -0.27 -16.41
CA LYS A 109 0.03 0.29 -17.74
C LYS A 109 -0.92 -0.64 -18.50
N SER A 110 -0.57 -1.91 -18.61
CA SER A 110 -1.36 -2.94 -19.27
C SER A 110 -1.21 -4.25 -18.54
N PHE A 111 -2.32 -4.91 -18.19
CA PHE A 111 -2.26 -6.05 -17.30
C PHE A 111 -2.93 -7.28 -17.90
N SER A 112 -2.19 -8.39 -17.97
CA SER A 112 -2.75 -9.67 -18.37
C SER A 112 -3.46 -10.34 -17.19
N ALA A 113 -4.53 -11.06 -17.48
CA ALA A 113 -5.28 -11.79 -16.46
C ALA A 113 -4.41 -12.82 -15.71
N GLU A 114 -3.47 -13.45 -16.41
CA GLU A 114 -2.52 -14.42 -15.85
C GLU A 114 -1.62 -13.78 -14.77
N LYS A 115 -1.01 -12.63 -15.07
CA LYS A 115 -0.18 -11.90 -14.11
C LYS A 115 -0.99 -11.40 -12.92
N LEU A 116 -2.24 -11.00 -13.14
CA LEU A 116 -3.14 -10.61 -12.05
C LEU A 116 -3.47 -11.75 -11.12
N PHE A 117 -3.72 -12.93 -11.69
CA PHE A 117 -3.94 -14.14 -10.91
C PHE A 117 -2.70 -14.50 -10.07
N GLU A 118 -1.50 -14.42 -10.65
CA GLU A 118 -0.24 -14.65 -9.93
C GLU A 118 -0.06 -13.68 -8.76
N ILE A 119 -0.23 -12.38 -8.98
CA ILE A 119 -0.10 -11.38 -7.91
C ILE A 119 -1.18 -11.56 -6.84
N LEU A 120 -2.43 -11.82 -7.24
CA LEU A 120 -3.50 -12.05 -6.28
C LEU A 120 -3.18 -13.25 -5.39
N ARG A 121 -2.68 -14.35 -5.97
CA ARG A 121 -2.22 -15.52 -5.24
C ARG A 121 -1.07 -15.16 -4.28
N ASP A 122 -0.09 -14.41 -4.73
CA ASP A 122 1.07 -14.00 -3.92
C ASP A 122 0.65 -13.09 -2.76
N VAL A 123 -0.31 -12.18 -2.97
CA VAL A 123 -0.89 -11.35 -1.92
C VAL A 123 -1.61 -12.22 -0.88
N ILE A 124 -2.46 -13.17 -1.31
CA ILE A 124 -3.20 -14.06 -0.39
C ILE A 124 -2.22 -14.89 0.44
N VAL A 125 -1.29 -15.60 -0.21
CA VAL A 125 -0.28 -16.43 0.47
C VAL A 125 0.61 -15.57 1.38
N GLY A 126 0.94 -14.36 0.95
CA GLY A 126 1.71 -13.40 1.74
C GLY A 126 0.98 -12.96 3.01
N LEU A 127 -0.32 -12.67 2.91
CA LEU A 127 -1.17 -12.31 4.05
C LEU A 127 -1.33 -13.48 5.04
N GLU A 128 -1.54 -14.69 4.54
CA GLU A 128 -1.61 -15.90 5.37
C GLU A 128 -0.29 -16.17 6.10
N LYS A 129 0.86 -16.02 5.42
CA LYS A 129 2.19 -16.13 6.04
C LYS A 129 2.44 -15.11 7.15
N ILE A 130 1.81 -13.93 7.07
CA ILE A 130 1.88 -12.91 8.13
C ILE A 130 1.06 -13.36 9.36
N GLY A 131 0.00 -14.14 9.16
CA GLY A 131 -0.89 -14.64 10.21
C GLY A 131 -2.35 -14.18 10.06
N PHE A 132 -2.69 -13.47 8.99
CA PHE A 132 -4.09 -13.17 8.67
C PHE A 132 -4.83 -14.44 8.25
N LYS A 133 -6.11 -14.51 8.60
CA LYS A 133 -7.05 -15.52 8.09
C LYS A 133 -7.86 -14.88 6.98
N VAL A 134 -7.47 -15.12 5.73
CA VAL A 134 -8.13 -14.58 4.56
C VAL A 134 -9.35 -15.45 4.24
N ILE A 135 -10.53 -14.84 4.23
CA ILE A 135 -11.79 -15.48 3.85
C ILE A 135 -12.22 -14.81 2.54
N CYS A 136 -12.34 -15.60 1.48
CA CYS A 136 -12.77 -15.15 0.15
C CYS A 136 -14.29 -15.20 0.01
#